data_AF-A0A7C9D0V6-F1
#
_entry.id   AF-A0A7C9D0V6-F1
#
_cell.length_a   1.000
_cell.length_b   1.000
_cell.length_c   1.000
_cell.angle_alpha   90.00
_cell.angle_beta   90.00
_cell.angle_gamma   90.00
#
_symmetry.space_group_name_H-M   'P 1'
#
loop_
_entity.id
_entity.type
_entity.pdbx_description
1 polymer ?
#
loop_
_entity_poly.entity_id
_entity_poly.type
_entity_poly.pdbx_seq_one_letter_code
_entity_poly.pdbx_strand_id
1 'polypeptide(L)'
;MAGSCSSCYVTTGSFSRSAVNYNAGAQTAISNVVMAATVLVTLLFLMPLFYYTPNVILAAIIITAVIGLIDCQGALRLWKVDKLDFVACICSFVGVLFVSVHIGLA
;
A
#
# COMPACT_ATOMS: atom_id res chain seq x y z
N MET A 1 3.57 12.09 14.95
CA MET A 1 3.39 13.26 15.84
C MET A 1 3.10 14.53 15.05
N ALA A 2 3.96 14.98 14.13
CA ALA A 2 3.71 16.21 13.35
C ALA A 2 2.39 16.22 12.55
N GLY A 3 1.97 15.10 11.95
CA GLY A 3 0.71 15.02 11.19
C GLY A 3 -0.57 15.01 12.04
N SER A 4 -0.48 14.69 13.34
CA SER A 4 -1.66 14.62 14.21
C SER A 4 -2.27 16.01 14.47
N CYS A 5 -1.46 17.07 14.40
CA CYS A 5 -1.94 18.45 14.51
C CYS A 5 -2.69 18.94 13.27
N SER A 6 -2.59 18.22 12.15
CA SER A 6 -3.12 18.61 10.84
C SER A 6 -4.27 17.71 10.35
N SER A 7 -4.93 16.97 11.25
CA SER A 7 -5.97 15.96 10.92
C SER A 7 -5.50 14.88 9.93
N CYS A 8 -4.21 14.51 9.93
CA CYS A 8 -3.72 13.42 9.08
C CYS A 8 -4.05 12.05 9.67
N TYR A 9 -4.44 11.11 8.80
CA TYR A 9 -4.53 9.69 9.14
C TYR A 9 -3.15 9.07 9.37
N VAL A 10 -3.13 7.97 10.14
CA VAL A 10 -1.92 7.20 10.36
C VAL A 10 -1.38 6.72 9.01
N THR A 11 -0.15 7.09 8.71
CA THR A 11 0.50 6.77 7.44
C THR A 11 1.56 5.72 7.71
N THR A 12 1.49 4.60 7.01
CA THR A 12 2.51 3.55 7.01
C THR A 12 3.32 3.61 5.71
N GLY A 13 4.48 2.95 5.69
CA GLY A 13 5.28 2.81 4.47
C GLY A 13 4.49 2.11 3.37
N SER A 14 4.28 2.76 2.23
CA SER A 14 3.58 2.18 1.09
C SER A 14 4.55 1.37 0.23
N PHE A 15 4.40 0.05 0.22
CA PHE A 15 5.17 -0.84 -0.66
C PHE A 15 5.06 -0.46 -2.13
N SER A 16 3.85 -0.15 -2.60
CA SER A 16 3.61 0.26 -3.99
C SER A 16 4.36 1.54 -4.36
N ARG A 17 4.31 2.59 -3.52
CA ARG A 17 5.03 3.85 -3.77
C ARG A 17 6.55 3.65 -3.69
N SER A 18 7.03 2.88 -2.73
CA SER A 18 8.46 2.60 -2.58
C SER A 18 9.02 1.77 -3.75
N ALA A 19 8.27 0.78 -4.24
CA ALA A 19 8.68 -0.04 -5.39
C ALA A 19 8.77 0.78 -6.68
N VAL A 20 7.80 1.66 -6.93
CA VAL A 20 7.84 2.58 -8.08
C VAL A 20 8.98 3.59 -7.93
N ASN A 21 9.18 4.14 -6.72
CA ASN A 21 10.27 5.07 -6.45
C ASN A 21 11.66 4.43 -6.63
N TYR A 22 11.79 3.17 -6.20
CA TYR A 22 13.00 2.37 -6.39
C TYR A 22 13.26 2.06 -7.88
N ASN A 23 12.23 1.63 -8.61
CA ASN A 23 12.30 1.40 -10.05
C ASN A 23 12.57 2.68 -10.85
N ALA A 24 12.15 3.85 -10.36
CA ALA A 24 12.46 5.16 -10.94
C ALA A 24 13.91 5.61 -10.65
N GLY A 25 14.71 4.82 -9.95
CA GLY A 25 16.12 5.11 -9.65
C GLY A 25 16.33 6.09 -8.49
N ALA A 26 15.31 6.30 -7.64
CA ALA A 26 15.43 7.21 -6.51
C ALA A 26 16.38 6.65 -5.44
N GLN A 27 17.53 7.31 -5.26
CA GLN A 27 18.52 6.96 -4.25
C GLN A 27 18.53 7.88 -3.03
N THR A 28 17.81 9.01 -3.09
CA THR A 28 17.85 10.06 -2.06
C THR A 28 16.47 10.40 -1.53
N ALA A 29 16.41 10.88 -0.27
CA ALA A 29 15.18 11.32 0.38
C ALA A 29 14.49 12.50 -0.33
N ILE A 30 15.20 13.17 -1.25
CA ILE A 30 14.67 14.25 -2.09
C ILE A 30 13.48 13.77 -2.92
N SER A 31 13.45 12.51 -3.35
CA SER A 31 12.32 11.98 -4.12
C SER A 31 11.00 12.04 -3.35
N ASN A 32 11.04 11.78 -2.03
CA ASN A 32 9.85 11.88 -1.18
C ASN A 32 9.39 13.33 -1.01
N VAL A 33 10.32 14.29 -0.98
CA VAL A 33 10.01 15.72 -0.91
C VAL A 33 9.35 16.19 -2.20
N VAL A 34 9.89 15.79 -3.35
CA VAL A 34 9.30 16.09 -4.66
C VAL A 34 7.90 15.50 -4.76
N MET A 35 7.72 14.23 -4.39
CA MET A 35 6.41 13.59 -4.38
C MET A 35 5.40 14.35 -3.49
N ALA A 36 5.79 14.74 -2.28
CA ALA A 36 4.94 15.52 -1.38
C ALA A 36 4.57 16.90 -1.95
N ALA A 37 5.54 17.59 -2.57
CA ALA A 37 5.31 18.88 -3.22
C ALA A 37 4.35 18.74 -4.42
N THR A 38 4.49 17.71 -5.24
CA THR A 38 3.58 17.44 -6.36
C THR A 38 2.16 17.15 -5.87
N VAL A 39 2.01 16.37 -4.79
CA VAL A 39 0.70 16.14 -4.17
C VAL A 39 0.08 17.45 -3.66
N LEU A 40 0.87 18.32 -3.04
CA LEU A 40 0.39 19.63 -2.57
C LEU A 40 -0.09 20.51 -3.74
N VAL A 41 0.69 20.59 -4.82
CA VAL A 41 0.33 21.38 -6.02
C VAL A 41 -0.92 20.83 -6.71
N THR A 42 -1.03 19.50 -6.84
CA THR A 42 -2.23 18.87 -7.42
C THR A 42 -3.48 19.10 -6.58
N LEU A 43 -3.35 19.11 -5.24
CA LEU A 43 -4.46 19.47 -4.36
C LEU A 43 -4.85 20.95 -4.43
N LEU A 44 -3.93 21.88 -4.66
CA LEU A 44 -4.28 23.30 -4.79
C LEU A 44 -4.88 23.66 -6.16
N PHE A 45 -4.33 23.11 -7.24
CA PHE A 45 -4.71 23.50 -8.61
C PHE A 45 -5.66 22.52 -9.31
N LEU A 46 -5.56 21.22 -9.02
CA LEU A 46 -6.31 20.16 -9.70
C LEU A 46 -7.49 19.62 -8.89
N MET A 47 -7.75 20.14 -7.68
CA MET A 47 -8.93 19.80 -6.89
C MET A 47 -10.26 19.84 -7.66
N PRO A 48 -10.55 20.86 -8.51
CA PRO A 48 -11.82 20.87 -9.24
C PRO A 48 -11.92 19.75 -10.29
N LEU A 49 -10.79 19.24 -10.78
CA LEU A 49 -10.75 18.12 -11.73
C LEU A 49 -11.02 16.78 -11.03
N PHE A 50 -10.50 16.61 -9.81
CA PHE A 50 -10.68 15.38 -9.05
C PHE A 50 -12.08 15.24 -8.41
N TYR A 51 -12.84 16.33 -8.29
CA TYR A 51 -14.20 16.29 -7.73
C TYR A 51 -15.15 15.36 -8.50
N TYR A 52 -14.98 15.27 -9.82
CA TYR A 52 -15.81 14.42 -10.68
C TYR A 52 -15.28 13.00 -10.84
N THR A 53 -14.24 12.60 -10.10
CA THR A 53 -13.67 11.25 -10.25
C THR A 53 -14.70 10.21 -9.81
N PRO A 54 -15.23 9.38 -10.72
CA PRO A 54 -16.17 8.33 -10.33
C PRO A 54 -15.47 7.33 -9.42
N ASN A 55 -16.18 6.86 -8.39
CA ASN A 55 -15.70 5.83 -7.45
C ASN A 55 -15.15 4.58 -8.15
N VAL A 56 -15.61 4.31 -9.37
CA VAL A 56 -15.14 3.21 -10.23
C VAL A 56 -13.64 3.30 -10.50
N ILE A 57 -13.12 4.49 -10.79
CA ILE A 57 -11.68 4.67 -11.08
C ILE A 57 -10.85 4.45 -9.82
N LEU A 58 -11.32 4.96 -8.67
CA LEU A 58 -10.66 4.72 -7.39
C LEU A 58 -10.63 3.23 -7.04
N ALA A 59 -11.74 2.52 -7.21
CA ALA A 59 -11.82 1.09 -6.99
C ALA A 59 -10.85 0.32 -7.91
N ALA A 60 -10.80 0.67 -9.20
CA ALA A 60 -9.87 0.04 -10.15
C ALA A 60 -8.40 0.23 -9.73
N ILE A 61 -8.01 1.43 -9.28
CA ILE A 61 -6.65 1.71 -8.79
C ILE A 61 -6.32 0.88 -7.53
N ILE A 62 -7.27 0.72 -6.62
CA ILE A 62 -7.06 -0.09 -5.41
C ILE A 62 -6.88 -1.57 -5.79
N ILE A 63 -7.74 -2.10 -6.67
CA ILE A 63 -7.66 -3.50 -7.11
C ILE A 63 -6.33 -3.79 -7.80
N THR A 64 -5.87 -2.91 -8.70
CA THR A 64 -4.57 -3.09 -9.37
C THR A 64 -3.40 -3.01 -8.38
N ALA A 65 -3.47 -2.13 -7.38
CA ALA A 65 -2.46 -2.06 -6.33
C ALA A 65 -2.41 -3.32 -5.47
N VAL A 66 -3.57 -3.92 -5.13
CA VAL A 66 -3.65 -5.18 -4.36
C VAL A 66 -3.10 -6.34 -5.17
N ILE A 67 -3.47 -6.46 -6.45
CA ILE A 67 -2.95 -7.52 -7.33
C ILE A 67 -1.41 -7.45 -7.41
N GLY A 68 -0.85 -6.24 -7.50
CA GLY A 68 0.61 -6.04 -7.50
C GLY A 68 1.30 -6.37 -6.18
N LEU A 69 0.57 -6.46 -5.07
CA LEU A 69 1.11 -6.83 -3.76
C LEU A 69 1.08 -8.35 -3.52
N ILE A 70 0.20 -9.09 -4.20
CA ILE A 70 0.08 -10.54 -4.04
C ILE A 70 1.26 -11.23 -4.73
N ASP A 71 2.23 -11.69 -3.94
CA ASP A 71 3.34 -12.50 -4.43
C ASP A 71 3.02 -14.01 -4.37
N CYS A 72 2.32 -14.49 -5.40
CA CYS A 72 2.03 -15.91 -5.56
C CYS A 72 3.30 -16.78 -5.70
N GLN A 73 4.39 -16.23 -6.23
CA GLN A 73 5.65 -16.96 -6.40
C GLN A 73 6.35 -17.16 -5.05
N GLY A 74 6.33 -16.15 -4.18
CA GLY A 74 6.79 -16.25 -2.81
C GLY A 74 6.06 -17.34 -2.03
N ALA A 75 4.73 -17.39 -2.12
CA ALA A 75 3.92 -18.40 -1.46
C ALA A 75 4.23 -19.84 -1.92
N LEU A 76 4.42 -20.04 -3.24
CA LEU A 76 4.81 -21.35 -3.80
C LEU A 76 6.23 -21.76 -3.38
N ARG A 77 7.15 -20.81 -3.24
CA ARG A 77 8.50 -21.07 -2.73
C ARG A 77 8.46 -21.48 -1.26
N LEU A 78 7.64 -20.80 -0.45
CA LEU A 78 7.46 -21.11 0.96
C LEU A 78 6.95 -22.54 1.16
N TRP A 79 5.94 -22.95 0.37
CA TRP A 79 5.43 -24.34 0.38
C TRP A 79 6.53 -25.40 0.14
N LYS A 80 7.52 -25.10 -0.72
CA LYS A 80 8.61 -26.03 -1.04
C LYS A 80 9.72 -26.06 0.01
N VAL A 81 9.91 -24.98 0.76
CA VAL A 81 11.00 -24.85 1.74
C VAL A 81 10.53 -25.31 3.11
N ASP A 82 9.42 -24.75 3.61
CA ASP A 82 8.90 -25.07 4.94
C ASP A 82 7.36 -25.05 4.95
N LYS A 83 6.76 -26.21 5.27
CA LYS A 83 5.30 -26.36 5.30
C LYS A 83 4.65 -25.70 6.52
N LEU A 84 5.39 -25.53 7.62
CA LEU A 84 4.86 -24.90 8.82
C LEU A 84 4.72 -23.38 8.62
N ASP A 85 5.71 -22.75 8.00
CA ASP A 85 5.64 -21.32 7.63
C ASP A 85 4.51 -21.04 6.64
N PHE A 86 4.28 -21.96 5.69
CA PHE A 86 3.17 -21.85 4.76
C PHE A 86 1.81 -21.95 5.47
N VAL A 87 1.65 -22.89 6.41
CA VAL A 87 0.41 -23.02 7.21
C VAL A 87 0.19 -21.80 8.08
N ALA A 88 1.23 -21.27 8.74
CA ALA A 88 1.14 -20.05 9.53
C ALA A 88 0.69 -18.85 8.67
N CYS A 89 1.25 -18.70 7.47
CA CYS A 89 0.87 -17.65 6.53
C CYS A 89 -0.60 -17.75 6.10
N ILE A 90 -1.08 -18.96 5.76
CA ILE A 90 -2.51 -19.19 5.45
C ILE A 90 -3.39 -18.93 6.67
N CYS A 91 -3.01 -19.40 7.85
CA CYS A 91 -3.77 -19.20 9.08
C CYS A 91 -3.93 -17.70 9.40
N SER A 92 -2.87 -16.90 9.28
CA SER A 92 -2.97 -15.45 9.44
C SER A 92 -3.81 -14.81 8.34
N PHE A 93 -3.66 -15.22 7.08
CA PHE A 93 -4.47 -14.69 5.97
C PHE A 93 -5.97 -14.94 6.19
N VAL A 94 -6.33 -16.16 6.55
CA VAL A 94 -7.70 -16.57 6.86
C VAL A 94 -8.20 -15.88 8.14
N GLY A 95 -7.36 -15.80 9.18
CA GLY A 95 -7.69 -15.12 10.44
C GLY A 95 -8.00 -13.63 10.24
N VAL A 96 -7.23 -12.95 9.39
CA VAL A 96 -7.47 -11.55 9.03
C VAL A 96 -8.75 -11.39 8.22
N LEU A 97 -9.05 -12.30 7.29
CA LEU A 97 -10.26 -12.28 6.46
C LEU A 97 -11.55 -12.51 7.26
N PHE A 98 -11.55 -13.44 8.21
CA PHE A 98 -12.77 -13.85 8.92
C PHE A 98 -12.99 -13.16 10.27
N VAL A 99 -11.93 -12.79 10.99
CA VAL A 99 -12.03 -12.29 12.37
C VAL A 99 -11.78 -10.79 12.42
N SER A 100 -10.57 -10.36 12.04
CA SER A 100 -10.14 -8.96 11.88
C SER A 100 -8.62 -8.90 11.78
N VAL A 101 -8.08 -7.83 11.18
CA VAL A 101 -6.62 -7.59 11.05
C VAL A 101 -5.90 -7.71 12.39
N HIS A 102 -6.45 -7.15 13.47
CA HIS A 102 -5.80 -7.16 14.78
C HIS A 102 -5.70 -8.56 15.42
N ILE A 103 -6.70 -9.41 15.20
CA ILE A 103 -6.76 -10.74 15.82
C ILE A 103 -6.08 -11.78 14.93
N GLY A 104 -6.17 -11.64 13.60
CA GLY A 104 -5.51 -12.55 12.66
C GLY A 104 -3.98 -12.43 12.60
N LEU A 105 -3.43 -11.34 13.15
CA LEU A 105 -1.98 -11.12 13.27
C LEU A 105 -1.40 -11.51 14.63
N ALA A 106 -2.24 -11.83 15.62
CA ALA A 106 -1.84 -12.21 16.99
C ALA A 106 -1.66 -13.73 17.10
#